data_AF-A0A392PJY6-F1
#
_entry.id   AF-A0A392PJY6-F1
#
_cell.length_a   1.000
_cell.length_b   1.000
_cell.length_c   1.000
_cell.angle_alpha   90.00
_cell.angle_beta   90.00
_cell.angle_gamma   90.00
#
_symmetry.space_group_name_H-M   'P 1'
#
loop_
_entity.id
_entity.type
_entity.pdbx_description
1 polymer ?
#
loop_
_entity_poly.entity_id
_entity_poly.type
_entity_poly.pdbx_seq_one_letter_code
_entity_poly.pdbx_strand_id
1 'polypeptide(L)'
;METERAKAPVDFTTLQLHNLVYEKSHYLKAIKACKDFKSKYPDIELVPEEEFFRDAPKDIKDSVLSKDSAHNLMLKRLNFELYQ
;
A
#
# COMPACT_ATOMS: atom_id res chain seq x y z
N MET A 1 10.26 -48.49 -24.34
CA MET A 1 10.80 -47.12 -24.38
C MET A 1 10.62 -46.48 -23.01
N GLU A 2 11.71 -46.34 -22.26
CA GLU A 2 11.71 -45.71 -20.94
C GLU A 2 11.57 -44.17 -21.03
N THR A 3 12.03 -43.59 -22.13
CA THR A 3 11.95 -42.15 -22.45
C THR A 3 10.52 -41.64 -22.60
N GLU A 4 9.63 -42.38 -23.27
CA GLU A 4 8.21 -42.01 -23.41
C GLU A 4 7.46 -41.99 -22.08
N ARG A 5 7.83 -42.86 -21.14
CA ARG A 5 7.21 -42.89 -19.80
C ARG A 5 7.65 -41.72 -18.92
N ALA A 6 8.87 -41.21 -19.13
CA ALA A 6 9.39 -40.04 -18.42
C ALA A 6 8.79 -38.70 -18.92
N LYS A 7 8.20 -38.69 -20.12
CA LYS A 7 7.65 -37.48 -20.73
C LYS A 7 6.42 -36.92 -20.00
N ALA A 8 5.44 -37.76 -19.69
CA ALA A 8 4.20 -37.34 -19.03
C ALA A 8 4.40 -36.61 -17.68
N PRO A 9 5.23 -37.11 -16.73
CA PRO A 9 5.47 -36.38 -15.48
C PRO A 9 6.23 -35.07 -15.71
N VAL A 10 7.16 -35.03 -16.67
CA VAL A 10 7.88 -33.79 -17.03
C VAL A 10 6.92 -32.74 -17.60
N ASP A 11 6.05 -33.13 -18.52
CA ASP A 11 5.05 -32.23 -19.13
C ASP A 11 4.09 -31.70 -18.06
N PHE A 12 3.64 -32.57 -17.14
CA PHE A 12 2.79 -32.18 -16.02
C PHE A 12 3.47 -31.16 -15.10
N THR A 13 4.69 -31.44 -14.65
CA THR A 13 5.44 -30.51 -13.79
C THR A 13 5.76 -29.20 -14.51
N THR A 14 6.06 -29.25 -15.81
CA THR A 14 6.27 -28.06 -16.64
C THR A 14 5.02 -27.19 -16.69
N LEU A 15 3.84 -27.78 -16.87
CA LEU A 15 2.57 -27.06 -16.84
C LEU A 15 2.30 -26.42 -15.47
N GLN A 16 2.54 -27.16 -14.38
CA GLN A 16 2.42 -26.61 -13.02
C GLN A 16 3.36 -25.42 -12.79
N LEU A 17 4.60 -25.52 -13.27
CA LEU A 17 5.56 -24.42 -13.19
C LEU A 17 5.07 -23.20 -13.98
N HIS A 18 4.57 -23.38 -15.19
CA HIS A 18 3.99 -22.28 -15.98
C HIS A 18 2.84 -21.58 -15.27
N ASN A 19 1.93 -22.36 -14.66
CA ASN A 19 0.81 -21.81 -13.89
C ASN A 19 1.31 -20.94 -12.73
N LEU A 20 2.26 -21.44 -11.94
CA LEU A 20 2.83 -20.71 -10.80
C LEU A 20 3.59 -19.45 -11.24
N VAL A 21 4.33 -19.51 -12.34
CA VAL A 21 5.04 -18.35 -12.89
C VAL A 21 4.06 -17.27 -13.34
N TYR A 22 2.96 -17.67 -13.98
CA TYR A 22 1.91 -16.75 -14.40
C TYR A 22 1.25 -16.08 -13.20
N GLU A 23 0.86 -16.87 -12.19
CA GLU A 23 0.24 -16.37 -10.96
C GLU A 23 1.16 -15.39 -10.21
N LYS A 24 2.45 -15.73 -10.07
CA LYS A 24 3.46 -14.83 -9.50
C LYS A 24 3.54 -13.51 -10.29
N SER A 25 3.56 -13.58 -11.62
CA SER A 25 3.60 -12.39 -12.47
C SER A 25 2.35 -11.51 -12.30
N HIS A 26 1.18 -12.13 -12.19
CA HIS A 26 -0.08 -11.44 -11.92
C HIS A 26 -0.02 -10.68 -10.58
N TYR A 27 0.39 -11.34 -9.50
CA TYR A 27 0.51 -10.68 -8.19
C TYR A 27 1.55 -9.57 -8.18
N LEU A 28 2.70 -9.74 -8.84
CA LEU A 28 3.70 -8.69 -8.94
C LEU A 28 3.15 -7.44 -9.65
N LYS A 29 2.35 -7.62 -10.71
CA LYS A 29 1.68 -6.51 -11.40
C LYS A 29 0.65 -5.82 -10.49
N ALA A 30 -0.16 -6.59 -9.75
CA ALA A 30 -1.13 -6.05 -8.81
C ALA A 30 -0.44 -5.26 -7.68
N ILE A 31 0.60 -5.82 -7.06
CA ILE A 31 1.39 -5.14 -6.03
C ILE A 31 2.00 -3.85 -6.57
N LYS A 32 2.54 -3.87 -7.80
CA LYS A 32 3.08 -2.68 -8.44
C LYS A 32 1.98 -1.62 -8.64
N ALA A 33 0.82 -2.01 -9.17
CA ALA A 33 -0.29 -1.08 -9.36
C ALA A 33 -0.76 -0.44 -8.04
N CYS A 34 -0.81 -1.20 -6.95
CA CYS A 34 -1.13 -0.68 -5.62
C CYS A 34 -0.07 0.29 -5.08
N LYS A 35 1.22 0.03 -5.34
CA LYS A 35 2.33 0.90 -4.89
C LYS A 35 2.49 2.15 -5.75
N ASP A 36 2.24 2.04 -7.05
CA ASP A 36 2.31 3.15 -8.00
C ASP A 36 1.10 4.08 -7.86
N PHE A 37 0.06 3.65 -7.15
CA PHE A 37 -1.06 4.51 -6.80
C PHE A 37 -0.58 5.68 -5.93
N LYS A 38 -0.41 6.83 -6.58
CA LYS A 38 -0.23 8.11 -5.92
C LYS A 38 -1.61 8.73 -5.73
N SER A 39 -2.08 8.79 -4.48
CA SER A 39 -3.19 9.68 -4.15
C SER A 39 -2.74 11.14 -4.31
N LYS A 40 -3.67 12.10 -4.27
CA LYS A 40 -3.34 13.56 -4.29
C LYS A 40 -2.48 14.03 -3.11
N TYR A 41 -2.25 13.15 -2.16
CA TYR A 41 -1.67 13.41 -0.85
C TYR A 41 -0.18 13.87 -0.84
N PRO A 42 0.70 13.50 -1.78
CA PRO A 42 2.08 14.01 -1.78
C PRO A 42 2.21 15.51 -2.07
N ASP A 43 1.20 16.12 -2.69
CA ASP A 43 1.26 17.52 -3.15
C ASP A 43 0.51 18.50 -2.23
N ILE A 44 0.00 18.03 -1.09
CA ILE A 44 -0.68 18.90 -0.12
C ILE A 44 0.38 19.57 0.74
N GLU A 45 0.51 20.89 0.61
CA GLU A 45 1.31 21.69 1.55
C GLU A 45 0.60 21.71 2.90
N LEU A 46 1.34 21.36 3.96
CA LEU A 46 0.86 21.36 5.33
C LEU A 46 1.68 22.37 6.13
N VAL A 47 1.06 23.03 7.09
CA VAL A 47 1.78 23.79 8.11
C VAL A 47 2.79 22.90 8.84
N PRO A 48 3.91 23.46 9.29
CA PRO A 48 4.87 22.75 10.13
C PRO A 48 4.21 22.15 11.38
N GLU A 49 4.79 21.08 11.92
CA GLU A 49 4.23 20.42 13.10
C GLU A 49 4.20 21.35 14.31
N GLU A 50 5.20 22.21 14.45
CA GLU A 50 5.29 23.20 15.52
C GLU A 50 4.12 24.19 15.49
N GLU A 51 3.73 24.62 14.28
CA GLU A 51 2.59 25.51 14.07
C GLU A 51 1.27 24.79 14.34
N PHE A 52 1.12 23.56 13.87
CA PHE A 52 -0.04 22.72 14.21
C PHE A 52 -0.18 22.53 15.74
N PHE A 53 0.91 22.20 16.45
CA PHE A 53 0.87 22.00 17.89
C PHE A 53 0.62 23.29 18.68
N ARG A 54 0.95 24.46 18.12
CA ARG A 54 0.64 25.76 18.71
C ARG A 54 -0.81 26.15 18.46
N ASP A 55 -1.25 26.11 17.20
CA ASP A 55 -2.45 26.85 16.76
C ASP A 55 -3.68 25.95 16.59
N ALA A 56 -3.52 24.62 16.42
CA ALA A 56 -4.69 23.78 16.21
C ALA A 56 -5.62 23.69 17.45
N PRO A 57 -6.96 23.72 17.26
CA PRO A 57 -7.92 23.56 18.34
C PRO A 57 -7.74 22.25 19.13
N LYS A 58 -8.11 22.27 20.42
CA LYS A 58 -8.05 21.08 21.29
C LYS A 58 -8.90 19.94 20.75
N ASP A 59 -10.07 20.25 20.20
CA ASP A 59 -10.99 19.24 19.64
C ASP A 59 -10.33 18.43 18.51
N ILE A 60 -9.47 19.06 17.70
CA ILE A 60 -8.69 18.39 16.66
C ILE A 60 -7.51 17.63 17.26
N LYS A 61 -6.77 18.26 18.20
CA LYS A 61 -5.59 17.65 18.85
C LYS A 61 -5.94 16.41 19.68
N ASP A 62 -7.09 16.39 20.35
CA ASP A 62 -7.50 15.31 21.25
C ASP A 62 -8.27 14.20 20.54
N SER A 63 -8.65 14.40 19.28
CA SER A 63 -9.29 13.37 18.46
C SER A 63 -8.41 12.12 18.33
N VAL A 64 -9.01 10.94 18.22
CA VAL A 64 -8.29 9.70 17.90
C VAL A 64 -8.91 9.12 16.65
N LEU A 65 -8.23 9.36 15.53
CA LEU A 65 -8.65 8.96 14.18
C LEU A 65 -8.01 7.64 13.75
N SER A 66 -6.87 7.29 14.36
CA SER A 66 -6.13 6.04 14.10
C SER A 66 -5.45 5.54 15.37
N LYS A 67 -5.23 4.21 15.44
CA LYS A 67 -4.42 3.56 16.49
C LYS A 67 -2.91 3.72 16.26
N ASP A 68 -2.50 3.93 15.02
CA ASP A 68 -1.12 4.23 14.67
C ASP A 68 -0.84 5.72 14.90
N SER A 69 0.19 6.04 15.70
CA SER A 69 0.44 7.40 16.17
C SER A 69 0.84 8.36 15.04
N ALA A 70 1.70 7.91 14.13
CA ALA A 70 2.15 8.71 12.99
C ALA A 70 0.99 8.99 12.02
N HIS A 71 0.21 7.96 11.69
CA HIS A 71 -0.98 8.09 10.86
C HIS A 71 -2.03 8.99 11.52
N ASN A 72 -2.24 8.85 12.83
CA ASN A 72 -3.18 9.67 13.58
C ASN A 72 -2.78 11.15 13.57
N LEU A 73 -1.49 11.46 13.80
CA LEU A 73 -0.96 12.82 13.72
C LEU A 73 -1.22 13.43 12.35
N MET A 74 -0.94 12.67 11.29
CA MET A 74 -1.16 13.14 9.94
C MET A 74 -2.63 13.45 9.64
N LEU A 75 -3.55 12.56 10.05
CA LEU A 75 -4.99 12.79 9.85
C LEU A 75 -5.46 14.06 10.57
N LYS A 76 -4.92 14.35 11.75
CA LYS A 76 -5.21 15.59 12.49
C LYS A 76 -4.68 16.81 11.77
N ARG A 77 -3.47 16.75 11.22
CA ARG A 77 -2.87 17.83 10.44
C ARG A 77 -3.70 18.13 9.19
N LEU A 78 -4.09 17.11 8.43
CA LEU A 78 -5.01 17.27 7.29
C LEU A 78 -6.37 17.84 7.68
N ASN A 79 -6.91 17.43 8.82
CA ASN A 79 -8.17 17.95 9.34
C ASN A 79 -8.04 19.43 9.70
N PHE A 80 -6.92 19.83 10.31
CA PHE A 80 -6.64 21.23 10.59
C PHE A 80 -6.58 22.08 9.31
N GLU A 81 -5.87 21.63 8.27
CA GLU A 81 -5.82 22.33 6.98
C GLU A 81 -7.18 22.48 6.31
N LEU A 82 -8.12 21.56 6.54
CA LEU A 82 -9.46 21.63 5.97
C LEU A 82 -10.29 22.79 6.52
N TYR A 83 -9.96 23.26 7.73
CA TYR A 83 -10.71 24.30 8.45
C TYR A 83 -9.96 25.64 8.57
N GLN A 84 -8.78 25.77 7.95
CA GLN A 84 -8.07 27.04 7.77
C GLN A 84 -8.72 27.87 6.67
#